data_AF-A0A2J0N1L4-F1
#
_entry.id   AF-A0A2J0N1L4-F1
#
_cell.length_a   1.000
_cell.length_b   1.000
_cell.length_c   1.000
_cell.angle_alpha   90.00
_cell.angle_beta   90.00
_cell.angle_gamma   90.00
#
_symmetry.space_group_name_H-M   'P 1'
#
loop_
_entity.id
_entity.type
_entity.pdbx_description
1 polymer ?
#
loop_
_entity_poly.entity_id
_entity_poly.type
_entity_poly.pdbx_seq_one_letter_code
_entity_poly.pdbx_strand_id
1 'polypeptide(L)' 'MAKIGIDLGTCNSVVFVKGKGIVLYEPTVVAVSREENKILAIGKEAKEMIGKTPDTIIAYRPLKEGVIADFRVTEA' A
#
# COMPACT_ATOMS: atom_id res chain seq x y z
N MET A 1 -9.51 23.72 6.76
CA MET A 1 -9.07 22.51 6.02
C MET A 1 -7.97 21.81 6.79
N ALA A 2 -8.05 20.50 6.98
CA ALA A 2 -6.96 19.74 7.59
C ALA A 2 -5.73 19.76 6.68
N LYS A 3 -4.54 20.00 7.23
CA LYS A 3 -3.27 19.86 6.48
C LYS A 3 -2.75 18.45 6.68
N ILE A 4 -2.49 17.75 5.58
CA ILE A 4 -2.04 16.36 5.55
C ILE A 4 -0.65 16.31 4.93
N GLY A 5 0.29 15.63 5.59
CA GLY A 5 1.57 15.21 5.02
C GLY A 5 1.53 13.71 4.76
N ILE A 6 1.99 13.28 3.60
CA ILE A 6 2.04 11.86 3.23
C ILE A 6 3.47 11.55 2.84
N ASP A 7 4.08 10.60 3.54
CA ASP A 7 5.33 9.97 3.16
C ASP A 7 5.00 8.63 2.51
N LEU A 8 5.38 8.48 1.24
CA LEU A 8 5.14 7.31 0.42
C LEU A 8 6.47 6.57 0.22
N GLY A 9 6.90 5.84 1.25
CA GLY A 9 8.13 5.08 1.22
C GLY A 9 7.98 3.75 0.47
N THR A 10 9.09 3.21 -0.04
CA THR A 10 9.10 1.86 -0.65
C THR A 10 8.82 0.74 0.36
N CYS A 11 8.95 1.03 1.65
CA CYS A 11 8.74 0.09 2.75
C CYS A 11 7.47 0.36 3.54
N ASN A 12 7.25 1.61 3.93
CA ASN A 12 6.11 2.01 4.74
C ASN A 12 5.58 3.36 4.26
N SER A 13 4.27 3.54 4.39
CA SER A 13 3.59 4.80 4.15
C SER A 13 3.23 5.41 5.50
N VAL A 14 3.42 6.71 5.63
CA VAL A 14 3.13 7.46 6.86
C VAL A 14 2.21 8.62 6.52
N VAL A 15 1.14 8.80 7.30
CA VAL A 15 0.26 9.97 7.17
C VAL A 15 0.32 10.78 8.45
N PHE A 16 0.63 12.07 8.29
CA PHE A 16 0.61 13.05 9.36
C PHE A 16 -0.53 14.04 9.13
N VAL A 17 -1.29 14.34 10.18
CA VAL A 17 -2.33 15.38 10.16
C VAL A 17 -1.96 16.48 11.15
N LYS A 18 -1.89 17.73 10.67
CA LYS A 18 -1.58 18.89 11.53
C LYS A 18 -2.56 18.95 12.70
N GLY A 19 -2.04 18.91 13.92
CA GLY A 19 -2.82 18.92 15.16
C GLY A 19 -3.25 17.54 15.67
N LYS A 20 -3.03 16.45 14.91
CA LYS A 20 -3.28 15.07 15.36
C LYS A 20 -2.01 14.22 15.45
N GLY A 21 -0.93 14.61 14.75
CA GLY A 21 0.28 13.81 14.69
C GLY A 21 0.22 12.75 13.58
N ILE A 22 0.95 11.65 13.75
CA ILE A 22 0.92 10.51 12.84
C ILE A 22 -0.39 9.75 13.06
N VAL A 23 -1.17 9.59 11.99
CA VAL A 23 -2.47 8.90 12.00
C VAL A 23 -2.45 7.58 11.22
N LEU A 24 -1.39 7.33 10.44
CA LEU A 24 -1.17 6.07 9.72
C LEU A 24 0.32 5.76 9.67
N TYR A 25 0.67 4.52 9.94
CA TYR A 25 2.01 3.96 9.75
C TYR A 25 1.85 2.49 9.33
N GLU A 26 1.83 2.22 8.03
CA GLU A 26 1.54 0.90 7.47
C GLU A 26 2.60 0.51 6.44
N PRO A 27 2.92 -0.79 6.28
CA PRO A 27 3.70 -1.26 5.14
C PRO A 27 3.11 -0.80 3.81
N THR A 28 3.96 -0.37 2.88
CA THR A 28 3.54 0.00 1.52
C THR A 28 3.40 -1.27 0.68
N VAL A 29 2.41 -2.08 1.03
CA VAL A 29 2.11 -3.36 0.39
C VAL A 29 0.61 -3.42 0.12
N VAL A 30 0.27 -3.97 -1.04
CA VAL A 30 -1.11 -4.23 -1.44
C VAL A 30 -1.23 -5.70 -1.87
N ALA A 31 -2.38 -6.31 -1.61
CA ALA A 31 -2.72 -7.62 -2.15
C ALA A 31 -3.95 -7.47 -3.05
N VAL A 32 -3.86 -7.98 -4.28
CA VAL A 32 -4.94 -7.89 -5.28
C VAL A 32 -5.28 -9.25 -5.87
N SER A 33 -6.55 -9.47 -6.16
CA SER A 33 -7.00 -10.56 -7.03
C SER A 33 -6.53 -10.26 -8.46
N ARG A 34 -5.82 -11.20 -9.10
CA ARG A 34 -5.37 -11.05 -10.49
C ARG A 34 -6.52 -11.10 -11.49
N GLU A 35 -7.56 -11.86 -11.18
CA GLU A 35 -8.69 -12.08 -12.08
C GLU A 35 -9.67 -10.91 -12.01
N GLU A 36 -10.00 -10.46 -10.80
CA GLU A 36 -10.98 -9.39 -10.59
C GLU A 36 -10.35 -7.99 -10.56
N ASN A 37 -9.02 -7.91 -10.54
CA ASN A 37 -8.27 -6.67 -10.30
C ASN A 37 -8.74 -5.91 -9.05
N LYS A 38 -9.15 -6.64 -8.02
CA LYS A 38 -9.75 -6.12 -6.79
C LYS A 38 -8.75 -6.12 -5.64
N ILE A 39 -8.70 -5.03 -4.87
CA ILE A 39 -7.92 -4.96 -3.63
C ILE A 39 -8.55 -5.90 -2.59
N LEU A 40 -7.74 -6.83 -2.08
CA LEU A 40 -8.10 -7.79 -1.05
C LEU A 40 -7.60 -7.35 0.33
N ALA A 41 -6.41 -6.76 0.39
CA ALA A 41 -5.81 -6.23 1.61
C ALA A 41 -4.80 -5.11 1.31
N ILE A 42 -4.53 -4.27 2.32
CA ILE A 42 -3.53 -3.19 2.29
C ILE A 42 -2.72 -3.24 3.59
N GLY A 43 -1.47 -2.78 3.57
CA GLY A 43 -0.71 -2.59 4.80
C GLY A 43 -0.19 -3.90 5.38
N LYS A 44 -0.33 -4.06 6.70
CA LYS A 44 0.16 -5.23 7.42
C LYS A 44 -0.41 -6.55 6.90
N GLU A 45 -1.72 -6.61 6.66
CA GLU A 45 -2.40 -7.82 6.16
C GLU A 45 -1.86 -8.23 4.79
N ALA A 46 -1.70 -7.27 3.87
CA ALA A 46 -1.11 -7.53 2.56
C ALA A 46 0.37 -7.95 2.65
N LYS A 47 1.14 -7.39 3.60
CA LYS A 47 2.53 -7.79 3.85
C LYS A 47 2.63 -9.24 4.31
N GLU A 48 1.70 -9.70 5.15
CA GLU A 48 1.68 -11.07 5.67
C GLU A 48 1.43 -12.11 4.57
N MET A 49 0.81 -11.70 3.46
CA MET A 49 0.52 -12.49 2.26
C MET A 49 1.71 -12.66 1.31
N ILE A 50 2.81 -11.90 1.48
CA ILE A 50 3.99 -12.01 0.61
C ILE A 50 4.58 -13.43 0.70
N GLY A 51 4.69 -14.09 -0.46
CA GLY A 51 5.22 -15.45 -0.58
C GLY A 51 4.30 -16.54 -0.03
N LYS A 52 3.04 -16.21 0.33
CA LYS A 52 2.06 -17.15 0.89
C LYS A 52 0.73 -17.16 0.12
N THR A 53 0.68 -16.49 -1.02
CA THR A 53 -0.51 -16.35 -1.84
C THR A 53 -0.61 -17.47 -2.88
N PRO A 54 -1.83 -17.95 -3.18
CA PRO A 54 -2.04 -18.76 -4.38
C PRO A 54 -1.82 -17.90 -5.63
N ASP A 55 -1.63 -18.54 -6.80
CA ASP A 55 -1.32 -17.86 -8.06
C ASP A 55 -2.37 -16.80 -8.49
N THR A 56 -3.60 -16.91 -8.00
CA THR A 56 -4.70 -15.97 -8.28
C THR A 56 -4.60 -14.66 -7.49
N ILE A 57 -3.73 -14.57 -6.49
CA ILE A 57 -3.52 -13.38 -5.66
C ILE A 57 -2.08 -12.92 -5.81
N ILE A 58 -1.87 -11.62 -5.96
CA ILE A 58 -0.53 -11.02 -5.93
C ILE A 58 -0.44 -10.00 -4.80
N ALA A 59 0.49 -10.26 -3.88
CA ALA A 59 0.91 -9.31 -2.85
C ALA A 59 2.22 -8.63 -3.27
N TYR A 60 2.22 -7.31 -3.42
CA TYR A 60 3.37 -6.58 -3.95
C TYR A 60 3.48 -5.16 -3.37
N ARG A 61 4.66 -4.55 -3.60
CA ARG A 61 4.95 -3.17 -3.21
C ARG A 61 4.73 -2.25 -4.42
N PRO A 62 3.78 -1.32 -4.38
CA PRO A 62 3.51 -0.43 -5.52
C PRO A 62 4.61 0.63 -5.74
N LEU A 63 5.46 0.85 -4.73
CA LEU A 63 6.59 1.78 -4.82
C LEU A 63 7.91 1.03 -4.82
N LYS A 64 8.77 1.36 -5.78
CA LYS A 64 10.13 0.83 -5.90
C LYS A 64 11.08 1.97 -6.24
N GLU A 65 12.22 2.02 -5.56
CA GLU A 65 13.25 3.06 -5.78
C GLU A 65 12.70 4.51 -5.76
N GLY A 66 11.67 4.76 -4.94
CA GLY A 66 11.06 6.08 -4.79
C GLY A 66 10.09 6.49 -5.91
N VAL A 67 9.80 5.60 -6.85
CA VAL A 67 8.84 5.83 -7.94
C VAL A 67 7.66 4.87 -7.88
N ILE A 68 6.56 5.23 -8.54
CA ILE A 68 5.42 4.36 -8.77
C ILE A 68 5.85 3.28 -9.75
N ALA A 69 5.93 2.04 -9.28
CA ALA A 69 6.39 0.89 -10.06
C ALA A 69 5.24 0.20 -10.79
N ASP A 70 4.01 0.34 -10.30
CA ASP A 70 2.82 -0.22 -10.92
C ASP A 70 1.61 0.72 -10.69
N PHE A 71 1.03 1.19 -11.80
CA PHE A 71 -0.10 2.13 -11.80
C PHE A 71 -1.46 1.45 -11.60
N ARG A 72 -1.55 0.11 -11.69
CA ARG A 72 -2.85 -0.61 -11.67
C ARG A 72 -3.61 -0.49 -10.36
N VAL A 73 -2.94 -0.14 -9.27
CA VAL A 73 -3.53 0.02 -7.93
C VAL A 73 -3.77 1.48 -7.57
N THR A 74 -3.15 2.43 -8.28
CA THR A 74 -3.28 3.87 -8.00
C THR A 74 -4.52 4.53 -8.60
N GLU A 75 -5.31 3.82 -9.41
CA GLU A 75 -6.57 4.31 -10.01
C GLU A 75 -7.85 3.82 -9.29
N ALA A 76 -7.72 3.04 -8.21
CA ALA A 76 -8.86 2.48 -7.47
C ALA A 76 -9.66 3.52 -6.69
#